data_AF-A0A318TDD1-F1
#
_entry.id   AF-A0A318TDD1-F1
#
_cell.length_a   1.000
_cell.length_b   1.000
_cell.length_c   1.000
_cell.angle_alpha   90.00
_cell.angle_beta   90.00
_cell.angle_gamma   90.00
#
_symmetry.space_group_name_H-M   'P 1'
#
loop_
_entity.id
_entity.type
_entity.pdbx_description
1 polymer ?
#
loop_
_entity_poly.entity_id
_entity_poly.type
_entity_poly.pdbx_seq_one_letter_code
_entity_poly.pdbx_strand_id
1 'polypeptide(L)'
;MVEKNIVEIVISEVKKLEINNGDYEGLSPKLKEQLFKAEYYIQQNIEKQKEIYKEIKNNKLNILNIAEKAGIPRSSVYKSKDTLEKYINGRIVEVDKEDILSLHRLTRQKKSLVELNEFIEKIQNHLIETEILEYRIFELEQQIKSLIISNQDLISREYKAQQENESLKILLRKAGISNVLNFNNN
;
A
#
# COMPACT_ATOMS: atom_id res chain seq x y z
N MET A 1 -33.21 -14.46 -31.44
CA MET A 1 -32.66 -13.30 -30.68
C MET A 1 -31.48 -13.68 -29.81
N VAL A 2 -31.47 -14.86 -29.16
CA VAL A 2 -30.34 -15.34 -28.33
C VAL A 2 -29.06 -15.61 -29.14
N GLU A 3 -29.18 -16.17 -30.35
CA GLU A 3 -28.01 -16.52 -31.18
C GLU A 3 -27.24 -15.31 -31.73
N LYS A 4 -27.92 -14.23 -32.10
CA LYS A 4 -27.27 -12.99 -32.58
C LYS A 4 -26.39 -12.36 -31.51
N ASN A 5 -26.82 -12.40 -30.25
CA ASN A 5 -26.08 -11.86 -29.11
C ASN A 5 -24.78 -12.66 -28.86
N ILE A 6 -24.83 -13.98 -28.99
CA ILE A 6 -23.64 -14.83 -28.79
C ILE A 6 -22.60 -14.62 -29.88
N VAL A 7 -23.03 -14.46 -31.14
CA VAL A 7 -22.10 -14.16 -32.24
C VAL A 7 -21.40 -12.81 -32.02
N GLU A 8 -22.12 -11.79 -31.55
CA GLU A 8 -21.53 -10.49 -31.21
C GLU A 8 -20.49 -10.60 -30.08
N ILE A 9 -20.78 -11.41 -29.06
CA ILE A 9 -19.83 -11.68 -27.95
C ILE A 9 -18.58 -12.38 -28.48
N VAL A 10 -18.73 -13.42 -29.32
CA VAL A 10 -17.60 -14.13 -29.92
C VAL A 10 -16.73 -13.17 -30.75
N ILE A 11 -17.34 -12.32 -31.58
CA ILE A 11 -16.60 -11.33 -32.38
C ILE A 11 -15.82 -10.38 -31.46
N SER A 12 -16.46 -9.89 -30.39
CA SER A 12 -15.83 -9.01 -29.41
C SER A 12 -14.64 -9.68 -28.70
N GLU A 13 -14.79 -10.91 -28.23
CA GLU A 13 -13.72 -11.62 -27.53
C GLU A 13 -12.60 -12.06 -28.48
N VAL A 14 -12.89 -12.41 -29.73
CA VAL A 14 -11.85 -12.66 -30.76
C VAL A 14 -10.99 -11.42 -30.98
N LYS A 15 -11.60 -10.24 -31.03
CA LYS A 15 -10.88 -8.97 -31.16
C LYS A 15 -10.04 -8.66 -29.91
N LYS A 16 -10.62 -8.84 -28.72
CA LYS A 16 -9.97 -8.52 -27.44
C LYS A 16 -8.82 -9.48 -27.08
N LEU A 17 -8.95 -10.75 -27.45
CA LEU A 17 -7.93 -11.78 -27.22
C LEU A 17 -6.95 -11.91 -28.40
N GLU A 18 -7.06 -11.04 -29.41
CA GLU A 18 -6.21 -11.01 -30.61
C GLU A 18 -6.16 -12.35 -31.38
N ILE A 19 -7.23 -13.14 -31.32
CA ILE A 19 -7.32 -14.40 -32.07
C ILE A 19 -7.40 -14.07 -33.56
N ASN A 20 -6.51 -14.66 -34.36
CA ASN A 20 -6.38 -14.35 -35.80
C ASN A 20 -6.21 -12.83 -36.06
N ASN A 21 -5.38 -12.16 -35.24
CA ASN A 21 -5.17 -10.70 -35.28
C ASN A 21 -6.48 -9.90 -35.08
N GLY A 22 -7.45 -10.48 -34.38
CA GLY A 22 -8.77 -9.89 -34.14
C GLY A 22 -9.73 -9.97 -35.33
N ASP A 23 -9.36 -10.67 -36.41
CA ASP A 23 -10.24 -10.89 -37.56
C ASP A 23 -11.06 -12.17 -37.39
N TYR A 24 -12.30 -12.01 -36.92
CA TYR A 24 -13.26 -13.10 -36.87
C TYR A 24 -13.66 -13.58 -38.27
N GLU A 25 -13.76 -12.69 -39.26
CA GLU A 25 -14.28 -13.07 -40.57
C GLU A 25 -13.31 -13.96 -41.36
N GLY A 26 -12.01 -13.76 -41.18
CA GLY A 26 -10.96 -14.61 -41.73
C GLY A 26 -10.88 -16.02 -41.15
N LEU A 27 -11.65 -16.35 -40.10
CA LEU A 27 -11.68 -17.70 -39.52
C LEU A 27 -12.44 -18.69 -40.40
N SER A 28 -11.95 -19.94 -40.42
CA SER A 28 -12.66 -21.03 -41.10
C SER A 28 -14.06 -21.26 -40.49
N PRO A 29 -15.06 -21.67 -41.30
CA PRO A 29 -16.44 -21.88 -40.81
C PRO A 29 -16.52 -22.86 -39.64
N LYS A 30 -15.71 -23.93 -39.66
CA LYS A 30 -15.63 -24.92 -38.59
C LYS A 30 -15.18 -24.31 -37.27
N LEU A 31 -14.24 -23.37 -37.33
CA LEU A 31 -13.67 -22.72 -36.14
C LEU A 31 -14.65 -21.67 -35.58
N LYS A 32 -15.34 -20.93 -36.45
CA LYS A 32 -16.46 -20.05 -36.06
C LYS A 32 -17.55 -20.83 -35.32
N GLU A 33 -17.93 -22.00 -35.83
CA GLU A 33 -18.93 -22.88 -35.17
C GLU A 33 -18.45 -23.38 -33.80
N GLN A 34 -17.18 -23.77 -33.68
CA GLN A 34 -16.60 -24.21 -32.41
C GLN A 34 -16.56 -23.08 -31.36
N LEU A 35 -16.16 -21.87 -31.77
CA LEU A 35 -16.16 -20.70 -30.89
C LEU A 35 -17.58 -20.36 -30.43
N PHE A 36 -18.55 -20.39 -31.34
CA PHE A 36 -19.96 -20.20 -30.97
C PHE A 36 -20.44 -21.22 -29.94
N LYS A 37 -20.17 -22.52 -30.15
CA LYS A 37 -20.56 -23.59 -29.22
C LYS A 37 -19.90 -23.43 -27.85
N ALA A 38 -18.62 -23.07 -27.83
CA ALA A 38 -17.89 -22.81 -26.59
C ALA A 38 -18.51 -21.62 -25.85
N GLU A 39 -18.73 -20.51 -26.54
CA GLU A 39 -19.31 -19.30 -25.95
C GLU A 39 -20.73 -19.54 -25.44
N TYR A 40 -21.54 -20.27 -26.21
CA TYR A 40 -22.87 -20.67 -25.78
C TYR A 40 -22.84 -21.40 -24.42
N TYR A 41 -21.94 -22.35 -24.26
CA TYR A 41 -21.79 -23.09 -23.00
C TYR A 41 -21.24 -22.21 -21.86
N ILE A 42 -20.31 -21.30 -22.17
CA ILE A 42 -19.79 -20.33 -21.20
C ILE A 42 -20.91 -19.43 -20.68
N GLN A 43 -21.73 -18.86 -21.58
CA GLN A 43 -22.85 -18.00 -21.20
C GLN A 43 -23.91 -18.74 -20.39
N GLN A 44 -24.21 -19.99 -20.73
CA GLN A 44 -25.09 -20.83 -19.90
C GLN A 44 -24.55 -21.01 -18.48
N ASN A 45 -23.25 -21.22 -18.33
CA ASN A 45 -22.65 -21.34 -17.00
C ASN A 45 -22.62 -20.00 -16.25
N ILE A 46 -22.40 -18.89 -16.94
CA ILE A 46 -22.48 -17.55 -16.35
C ILE A 46 -23.88 -17.30 -15.77
N GLU A 47 -24.95 -17.65 -16.52
CA GLU A 47 -26.32 -17.52 -16.02
C GLU A 47 -26.57 -18.38 -14.79
N LYS A 48 -26.15 -19.66 -14.80
CA LYS A 48 -26.24 -20.54 -13.61
C LYS A 48 -25.49 -19.96 -12.42
N GLN A 49 -24.30 -19.41 -12.62
CA GLN A 49 -23.54 -18.77 -11.54
C GLN A 49 -24.28 -17.55 -10.98
N LYS A 50 -24.93 -16.74 -11.81
CA LYS A 50 -25.77 -15.60 -11.36
C LYS A 50 -26.96 -16.09 -10.53
N GLU A 51 -27.59 -17.19 -10.91
CA GLU A 51 -28.69 -17.80 -10.16
C GLU A 51 -28.21 -18.29 -8.79
N ILE A 52 -27.13 -19.07 -8.74
CA ILE A 52 -26.51 -19.54 -7.50
C ILE A 52 -26.14 -18.36 -6.59
N TYR A 53 -25.57 -17.29 -7.15
CA TYR A 53 -25.24 -16.09 -6.38
C TYR A 53 -26.49 -15.45 -5.74
N LYS A 54 -27.60 -15.34 -6.49
CA LYS A 54 -28.87 -14.84 -5.95
C LYS A 54 -29.40 -15.74 -4.85
N GLU A 55 -29.33 -17.06 -5.03
CA GLU A 55 -29.77 -18.01 -4.01
C GLU A 55 -28.95 -17.91 -2.72
N ILE A 56 -27.62 -17.85 -2.83
CA ILE A 56 -26.74 -17.67 -1.66
C ILE A 56 -27.07 -16.37 -0.93
N LYS A 57 -27.30 -15.27 -1.67
CA LYS A 57 -27.67 -13.98 -1.09
C LYS A 57 -29.01 -14.04 -0.36
N ASN A 58 -29.99 -14.74 -0.92
CA ASN A 58 -31.34 -14.83 -0.36
C ASN A 58 -31.44 -15.85 0.80
N ASN A 59 -30.58 -16.87 0.81
CA ASN A 59 -30.56 -17.94 1.81
C ASN A 59 -29.55 -17.68 2.94
N LYS A 60 -29.24 -16.40 3.23
CA LYS A 60 -28.35 -16.06 4.35
C LYS A 60 -28.89 -16.64 5.65
N LEU A 61 -28.08 -17.46 6.32
CA LEU A 61 -28.42 -18.08 7.59
C LEU A 61 -28.53 -17.00 8.67
N ASN A 62 -29.74 -16.82 9.18
CA ASN A 62 -30.03 -16.00 10.35
C ASN A 62 -31.30 -16.55 11.01
N ILE A 63 -31.52 -16.21 12.28
CA ILE A 63 -32.68 -16.69 13.04
C ILE A 63 -34.00 -16.46 12.31
N LEU A 64 -34.19 -15.29 11.69
CA LEU A 64 -35.45 -14.92 11.06
C LEU A 64 -35.72 -15.76 9.82
N ASN A 65 -34.71 -15.91 8.96
CA ASN A 65 -34.79 -16.73 7.75
C ASN A 65 -34.99 -18.21 8.09
N ILE A 66 -34.28 -18.72 9.10
CA ILE A 66 -34.41 -20.12 9.53
C ILE A 66 -35.80 -20.37 10.11
N ALA A 67 -36.29 -19.48 10.98
CA ALA A 67 -37.64 -19.59 11.54
C ALA A 67 -38.71 -19.59 10.45
N GLU A 68 -38.60 -18.67 9.49
CA GLU A 68 -39.53 -18.57 8.36
C GLU A 68 -39.52 -19.82 7.47
N LYS A 69 -38.32 -20.29 7.06
CA LYS A 69 -38.18 -21.48 6.20
C LYS A 69 -38.56 -22.78 6.90
N ALA A 70 -38.40 -22.85 8.22
CA ALA A 70 -38.81 -24.00 9.02
C ALA A 70 -40.30 -23.96 9.42
N GLY A 71 -41.04 -22.90 9.06
CA GLY A 71 -42.44 -22.74 9.46
C GLY A 71 -42.64 -22.49 10.95
N ILE A 72 -41.61 -21.99 11.65
CA ILE A 72 -41.63 -21.70 13.08
C ILE A 72 -41.97 -20.22 13.30
N PRO A 73 -43.03 -19.88 14.06
CA PRO A 73 -43.33 -18.49 14.39
C PRO A 73 -42.15 -17.86 15.13
N ARG A 74 -41.76 -16.63 14.72
CA ARG A 74 -40.66 -15.88 15.35
C ARG A 74 -40.84 -15.77 16.87
N SER A 75 -42.07 -15.53 17.32
CA SER A 75 -42.40 -15.47 18.75
C SER A 75 -42.06 -16.76 19.49
N SER A 76 -42.21 -17.92 18.85
CA SER A 76 -41.91 -19.22 19.45
C SER A 76 -40.40 -19.45 19.61
N VAL A 77 -39.59 -18.93 18.67
CA VAL A 77 -38.12 -18.96 18.79
C VAL A 77 -37.67 -18.12 19.99
N TYR A 78 -38.12 -16.87 20.08
CA TYR A 78 -37.69 -15.95 21.14
C TYR A 78 -38.29 -16.24 22.52
N LYS A 79 -39.44 -16.94 22.59
CA LYS A 79 -39.99 -17.45 23.86
C LYS A 79 -39.16 -18.60 24.43
N SER A 80 -38.45 -19.33 23.57
CA SER A 80 -37.69 -20.53 23.91
C SER A 80 -36.19 -20.28 23.76
N LYS A 81 -35.67 -19.29 24.49
CA LYS A 81 -34.28 -18.82 24.36
C LYS A 81 -33.25 -19.93 24.57
N ASP A 82 -33.41 -20.72 25.63
CA ASP A 82 -32.42 -21.72 26.03
C ASP A 82 -32.42 -22.99 25.16
N THR A 83 -33.39 -23.11 24.25
CA THR A 83 -33.53 -24.27 23.36
C THR A 83 -33.48 -23.86 21.89
N LEU A 84 -34.57 -23.31 21.34
CA LEU A 84 -34.68 -23.00 19.91
C LEU A 84 -33.72 -21.89 19.48
N GLU A 85 -33.70 -20.77 20.20
CA GLU A 85 -32.81 -19.65 19.85
C GLU A 85 -31.34 -20.07 19.98
N LYS A 86 -30.98 -20.74 21.08
CA LYS A 86 -29.62 -21.25 21.33
C LYS A 86 -29.18 -22.28 20.29
N TYR A 87 -30.05 -23.22 19.91
CA TYR A 87 -29.75 -24.22 18.88
C TYR A 87 -29.52 -23.58 17.51
N ILE A 88 -30.43 -22.70 17.09
CA ILE A 88 -30.33 -22.02 15.79
C ILE A 88 -29.05 -21.18 15.73
N ASN A 89 -28.78 -20.37 16.76
CA ASN A 89 -27.55 -19.56 16.82
C ASN A 89 -26.29 -20.43 16.85
N GLY A 90 -26.28 -21.50 17.64
CA GLY A 90 -25.14 -22.42 17.71
C GLY A 90 -24.82 -23.03 16.35
N ARG A 91 -25.84 -23.52 15.64
CA ARG A 91 -25.65 -24.10 14.29
C ARG A 91 -25.26 -23.07 13.24
N ILE A 92 -25.79 -21.85 13.29
CA ILE A 92 -25.32 -20.76 12.40
C ILE A 92 -23.82 -20.55 12.58
N VAL A 93 -23.36 -20.42 13.83
CA VAL A 93 -21.93 -20.21 14.15
C VAL A 93 -21.06 -21.39 13.68
N GLU A 94 -21.54 -22.62 13.83
CA GLU A 94 -20.80 -23.81 13.36
C GLU A 94 -20.69 -23.83 11.83
N VAL A 95 -21.77 -23.55 11.11
CA VAL A 95 -21.74 -23.49 9.63
C VAL A 95 -20.88 -22.33 9.14
N ASP A 96 -20.93 -21.16 9.79
CA ASP A 96 -20.08 -20.01 9.45
C ASP A 96 -18.59 -20.33 9.66
N LYS A 97 -18.25 -21.15 10.67
CA LYS A 97 -16.87 -21.62 10.90
C LYS A 97 -16.37 -22.59 9.85
N GLU A 98 -17.25 -23.41 9.27
CA GLU A 98 -16.88 -24.31 8.17
C GLU A 98 -16.47 -23.54 6.92
N ASP A 99 -16.94 -22.29 6.77
CA ASP A 99 -16.60 -21.36 5.67
C ASP A 99 -16.62 -22.07 4.30
N ILE A 100 -17.71 -22.80 4.03
CA ILE A 100 -17.86 -23.67 2.85
C ILE A 100 -17.57 -22.93 1.55
N LEU A 101 -17.93 -21.65 1.48
CA LEU A 101 -17.71 -20.77 0.32
C LEU A 101 -16.41 -19.96 0.40
N SER A 102 -15.57 -20.20 1.42
CA SER A 102 -14.32 -19.48 1.69
C SER A 102 -14.47 -17.95 1.77
N LEU A 103 -15.65 -17.45 2.11
CA LEU A 103 -15.97 -16.02 2.16
C LEU A 103 -15.25 -15.34 3.33
N HIS A 104 -15.18 -16.01 4.49
CA HIS A 104 -14.44 -15.48 5.63
C HIS A 104 -12.94 -15.48 5.37
N ARG A 105 -12.40 -16.55 4.76
CA ARG A 105 -11.00 -16.59 4.33
C ARG A 105 -10.68 -15.44 3.38
N LEU A 106 -11.50 -15.21 2.36
CA LEU A 106 -11.29 -14.15 1.39
C LEU A 106 -11.39 -12.75 2.02
N THR A 107 -12.34 -12.56 2.94
CA THR A 107 -12.47 -11.30 3.68
C THR A 107 -11.26 -11.03 4.58
N ARG A 108 -10.77 -12.06 5.28
CA ARG A 108 -9.54 -11.97 6.09
C ARG A 108 -8.32 -11.64 5.22
N GLN A 109 -8.15 -12.33 4.10
CA GLN A 109 -7.07 -12.06 3.16
C GLN A 109 -7.12 -10.63 2.63
N LYS A 110 -8.30 -10.12 2.26
CA LYS A 110 -8.47 -8.73 1.83
C LYS A 110 -8.09 -7.74 2.92
N LYS A 111 -8.49 -7.99 4.16
CA LYS A 111 -8.10 -7.17 5.31
C LYS A 111 -6.58 -7.19 5.52
N SER A 112 -5.96 -8.36 5.52
CA SER A 112 -4.51 -8.49 5.65
C SER A 112 -3.76 -7.80 4.52
N LEU A 113 -4.30 -7.79 3.30
CA LEU A 113 -3.72 -7.07 2.16
C LEU A 113 -3.73 -5.56 2.41
N VAL A 114 -4.84 -5.01 2.92
CA VAL A 114 -4.92 -3.59 3.30
C VAL A 114 -3.91 -3.25 4.39
N GLU A 115 -3.85 -4.04 5.46
CA GLU A 115 -2.88 -3.84 6.56
C GLU A 115 -1.44 -3.93 6.06
N LEU A 116 -1.14 -4.86 5.15
CA LEU A 116 0.19 -5.00 4.56
C LEU A 116 0.56 -3.78 3.71
N ASN A 117 -0.37 -3.26 2.93
CA ASN A 117 -0.15 -2.06 2.13
C ASN A 117 0.11 -0.83 3.00
N GLU A 118 -0.66 -0.65 4.07
CA GLU A 118 -0.43 0.43 5.05
C GLU A 118 0.95 0.31 5.71
N PHE A 119 1.39 -0.93 5.98
CA PHE A 119 2.72 -1.18 6.53
C PHE A 119 3.83 -0.84 5.52
N ILE A 120 3.67 -1.25 4.26
CA ILE A 120 4.63 -0.92 3.19
C ILE A 120 4.76 0.59 3.03
N GLU A 121 3.65 1.33 3.02
CA GLU A 121 3.66 2.79 2.90
C GLU A 121 4.44 3.45 4.05
N LYS A 122 4.25 2.98 5.28
CA LYS A 122 5.03 3.47 6.44
C LYS A 122 6.52 3.21 6.30
N ILE A 123 6.91 2.02 5.82
CA ILE A 123 8.32 1.67 5.61
C ILE A 123 8.93 2.53 4.50
N GLN A 124 8.20 2.78 3.42
CA GLN A 124 8.65 3.66 2.34
C GLN A 124 8.90 5.08 2.85
N ASN A 125 7.98 5.64 3.65
CA ASN A 125 8.17 6.95 4.26
C ASN A 125 9.39 6.98 5.18
N HIS A 126 9.57 5.95 6.00
CA HIS A 126 10.73 5.87 6.89
C HIS A 126 12.06 5.77 6.13
N LEU A 127 12.09 5.07 5.00
CA LEU A 127 13.27 4.99 4.14
C LEU A 127 13.64 6.37 3.59
N ILE A 128 12.65 7.12 3.09
CA ILE A 128 12.85 8.47 2.58
C ILE A 128 13.35 9.41 3.69
N GLU A 129 12.75 9.35 4.89
CA GLU A 129 13.22 10.12 6.04
C GLU A 129 14.67 9.80 6.40
N THR A 130 15.03 8.51 6.36
CA THR A 130 16.39 8.06 6.64
C THR A 130 17.37 8.61 5.61
N GLU A 131 17.05 8.53 4.32
CA GLU A 131 17.89 9.08 3.25
C GLU A 131 18.10 10.61 3.40
N ILE A 132 17.05 11.34 3.78
CA ILE A 132 17.13 12.79 4.04
C ILE A 132 18.08 13.07 5.22
N LEU A 133 17.95 12.31 6.30
CA LEU A 133 18.80 12.47 7.49
C LEU A 133 20.26 12.12 7.18
N GLU A 134 20.52 11.06 6.43
CA GLU A 134 21.86 10.66 6.00
C GLU A 134 22.51 11.75 5.14
N TYR A 135 21.77 12.32 4.18
CA TYR A 135 22.24 13.43 3.38
C TYR A 135 22.59 14.64 4.25
N ARG A 136 21.75 14.96 5.24
CA ARG A 136 21.99 16.08 6.14
C ARG A 136 23.22 15.87 7.04
N ILE A 137 23.44 14.64 7.51
CA ILE A 137 24.64 14.28 8.25
C ILE A 137 25.88 14.51 7.38
N PHE A 138 25.85 14.03 6.12
CA PHE A 138 26.94 14.23 5.19
C PHE A 138 27.27 15.71 4.96
N GLU A 139 26.26 16.57 4.74
CA GLU A 139 26.47 18.02 4.61
C GLU A 139 27.16 18.63 5.84
N LEU A 140 26.67 18.28 7.03
CA LEU A 140 27.22 18.79 8.29
C LEU A 140 28.66 18.33 8.50
N GLU A 141 29.00 17.09 8.15
CA GLU A 141 30.37 16.59 8.20
C GLU A 141 31.31 17.37 7.27
N GLN A 142 30.85 17.73 6.06
CA GLN A 142 31.63 18.56 5.15
C GLN A 142 31.85 19.98 5.70
N GLN A 143 30.81 20.57 6.30
CA GLN A 143 30.91 21.88 6.95
C GLN A 143 31.91 21.84 8.12
N ILE A 144 31.83 20.84 8.99
CA ILE A 144 32.78 20.65 10.10
C ILE A 144 34.21 20.55 9.58
N LYS A 145 34.46 19.74 8.54
CA LYS A 145 35.79 19.61 7.93
C LYS A 145 36.31 20.96 7.43
N SER A 146 35.47 21.75 6.76
CA SER A 146 35.86 23.08 6.27
C SER A 146 36.20 24.05 7.40
N LEU A 147 35.41 24.05 8.48
CA LEU A 147 35.63 24.89 9.65
C LEU A 147 36.91 24.52 10.40
N ILE A 148 37.23 23.23 10.50
CA ILE A 148 38.48 22.75 11.08
C ILE A 148 39.69 23.30 10.30
N ILE A 149 39.65 23.20 8.96
CA ILE A 149 40.71 23.73 8.10
C ILE A 149 40.86 25.25 8.29
N SER A 150 39.74 25.98 8.28
CA SER A 150 39.76 27.43 8.47
C SER A 150 40.30 27.84 9.84
N ASN A 151 39.93 27.12 10.91
CA ASN A 151 40.45 27.39 12.25
C ASN A 151 41.96 27.12 12.35
N GLN A 152 42.45 26.05 11.72
CA GLN A 152 43.89 25.75 11.69
C GLN A 152 44.70 26.85 10.98
N ASP A 153 44.16 27.40 9.88
CA ASP A 153 44.78 28.53 9.19
C ASP A 153 44.78 29.81 10.06
N LEU A 154 43.66 30.12 10.72
CA LEU A 154 43.55 31.27 11.62
C LEU A 154 44.53 31.16 12.80
N ILE A 155 44.63 30.00 13.45
CA ILE A 155 45.59 29.74 14.53
C ILE A 155 47.03 29.97 14.03
N SER A 156 47.35 29.49 12.83
CA SER A 156 48.68 29.66 12.24
C SER A 156 49.00 31.13 11.96
N ARG A 157 48.03 31.91 11.49
CA ARG A 157 48.17 33.36 11.25
C ARG A 157 48.31 34.13 12.56
N GLU A 158 47.50 33.81 13.56
CA GLU A 158 47.58 34.42 14.89
C GLU A 158 48.96 34.20 15.49
N TYR A 159 49.49 32.98 15.43
CA TYR A 159 50.83 32.66 15.92
C TYR A 159 51.93 33.48 15.24
N LYS A 160 51.87 33.64 13.91
CA LYS A 160 52.81 34.50 13.17
C LYS A 160 52.71 35.96 13.59
N ALA A 161 51.49 36.49 13.69
CA ALA A 161 51.26 37.88 14.12
C ALA A 161 51.77 38.11 15.55
N GLN A 162 51.59 37.15 16.46
CA GLN A 162 52.15 37.20 17.82
C GLN A 162 53.69 37.25 17.79
N GLN A 163 54.34 36.42 16.97
CA GLN A 163 55.80 36.43 16.84
C GLN A 163 56.34 37.76 16.28
N GLU A 164 55.68 38.31 15.26
CA GLU A 164 56.03 39.61 14.67
C GLU A 164 55.87 40.74 15.70
N ASN A 165 54.76 40.74 16.44
CA ASN A 165 54.48 41.74 17.47
C ASN A 165 55.52 41.70 18.60
N GLU A 166 55.90 40.51 19.08
CA GLU A 166 56.98 40.37 20.06
C GLU A 166 58.33 40.85 19.51
N SER A 167 58.64 40.55 18.24
CA SER A 167 59.86 41.04 17.59
C SER A 167 59.88 42.56 17.49
N LEU A 168 58.77 43.18 17.11
CA LEU A 168 58.61 44.64 17.06
C LEU A 168 58.72 45.29 18.44
N LYS A 169 58.14 44.68 19.49
CA LYS A 169 58.29 45.14 20.87
C LYS A 169 59.76 45.15 21.31
N ILE A 170 60.53 44.11 20.95
CA ILE A 170 61.97 44.04 21.25
C ILE A 170 62.72 45.15 20.49
N LEU A 171 62.42 45.38 19.22
CA LEU A 171 63.04 46.44 18.41
C LEU A 171 62.74 47.84 18.97
N LEU A 172 61.49 48.10 19.35
CA LEU A 172 61.07 49.37 19.97
C LEU A 172 61.82 49.63 21.28
N ARG A 173 61.96 48.61 22.14
CA ARG A 173 62.76 48.71 23.38
C ARG A 173 64.22 49.05 23.09
N LYS A 174 64.82 48.45 22.06
CA LYS A 174 66.22 48.72 21.66
C LYS A 174 66.41 50.12 21.06
N ALA A 175 65.39 50.66 20.38
CA ALA A 175 65.43 52.00 19.79
C ALA A 175 65.24 53.14 20.81
N GLY A 176 64.97 52.83 22.10
CA GLY A 176 64.82 53.83 23.15
C GLY A 176 63.53 54.66 23.09
N ILE A 177 62.55 54.24 22.28
CA ILE A 177 61.26 54.94 22.13
C ILE A 177 60.30 54.42 23.21
N SER A 178 60.09 55.20 24.27
CA SER A 178 59.20 54.86 25.40
C SER A 178 57.77 55.42 25.26
N ASN A 179 57.48 56.26 24.26
CA ASN A 179 56.14 56.80 24.02
C ASN A 179 55.40 55.95 22.98
N VAL A 180 54.82 54.85 23.43
CA VAL A 180 53.75 54.17 22.69
C VAL A 180 52.46 54.92 23.01
N LEU A 181 51.90 55.64 22.03
CA LEU A 181 50.57 56.25 22.16
C LEU A 181 49.53 55.16 22.41
N ASN A 182 48.96 55.18 23.61
CA ASN A 182 47.87 54.29 24.01
C ASN A 182 46.57 54.84 23.39
N PHE A 183 46.07 54.22 22.33
CA PHE A 183 44.82 54.62 21.66
C PHE A 183 43.56 54.09 22.36
N ASN A 184 43.64 53.68 23.63
CA ASN A 184 42.46 53.40 24.46
C ASN A 184 41.92 54.66 25.14
N ASN A 185 41.55 55.67 24.34
CA ASN A 185 40.66 56.74 24.78
C ASN A 185 39.83 57.23 23.58
N ASN A 186 38.76 56.49 23.28
CA ASN A 186 37.40 56.98 23.01
C ASN A 186 36.47 55.80 22.71
#